data_AF-A0A6A0RAP7-F1
#
_entry.id   AF-A0A6A0RAP7-F1
#
_cell.length_a   1.000
_cell.length_b   1.000
_cell.length_c   1.000
_cell.angle_alpha   90.00
_cell.angle_beta   90.00
_cell.angle_gamma   90.00
#
_symmetry.space_group_name_H-M   'P 1'
#
loop_
_entity.id
_entity.type
_entity.pdbx_description
1 polymer ?
#
loop_
_entity_poly.entity_id
_entity_poly.type
_entity_poly.pdbx_seq_one_letter_code
_entity_poly.pdbx_strand_id
1 'polypeptide(L)'
;MRTRANWNGAGNGLGALVLVLVLAATTLSISPAGAVDDFDLVPVRTVGFSGHAGLYGWGAATMRDGSVLIGDYWNKRVLRYSTAEGSLGDLIGPVPFIQNNVFADPTSHQSPYGLAVDPDNGDVYLADTDRRQIDRYSETGTYIGSYGTDGVSNSSPGNFEYPSRVAIHDHRMYVADSWANSIVVYDVGEDPGDPIATVELFRYGTTGSGPGQFRQPRGLAFDAAGRL
;
A
#
# COMPACT_ATOMS: atom_id res chain seq x y z
N MET A 1 10.76 -94.89 -21.12
CA MET A 1 11.56 -95.97 -20.51
C MET A 1 12.20 -95.40 -19.24
N ARG A 2 12.01 -96.03 -18.06
CA ARG A 2 12.74 -95.83 -16.77
C ARG A 2 12.96 -94.38 -16.27
N THR A 3 12.19 -93.81 -15.33
CA THR A 3 12.10 -94.02 -13.84
C THR A 3 13.10 -93.26 -12.96
N ARG A 4 12.58 -92.42 -12.04
CA ARG A 4 13.14 -91.96 -10.73
C ARG A 4 14.44 -91.10 -10.81
N ALA A 5 14.74 -90.09 -9.98
CA ALA A 5 14.05 -89.31 -8.92
C ALA A 5 14.76 -87.90 -8.86
N ASN A 6 14.75 -87.01 -7.85
CA ASN A 6 14.29 -87.02 -6.45
C ASN A 6 14.09 -85.58 -5.87
N TRP A 7 13.74 -85.47 -4.59
CA TRP A 7 13.85 -84.31 -3.66
C TRP A 7 15.23 -83.61 -3.64
N ASN A 8 15.44 -82.37 -3.17
CA ASN A 8 14.58 -81.38 -2.48
C ASN A 8 15.15 -79.95 -2.64
N GLY A 9 14.33 -78.90 -2.49
CA GLY A 9 14.81 -77.51 -2.41
C GLY A 9 13.79 -76.58 -1.76
N ALA A 10 14.06 -76.13 -0.53
CA ALA A 10 13.13 -75.34 0.25
C ALA A 10 13.01 -73.89 -0.26
N GLY A 11 11.83 -73.52 -0.76
CA GLY A 11 11.46 -72.13 -1.02
C GLY A 11 10.78 -71.52 0.20
N ASN A 12 11.42 -70.52 0.83
CA ASN A 12 10.85 -69.80 1.96
C ASN A 12 9.66 -68.95 1.53
N GLY A 13 8.45 -69.53 1.60
CA GLY A 13 7.19 -68.81 1.44
C GLY A 13 6.93 -67.90 2.65
N LEU A 14 7.42 -66.65 2.57
CA LEU A 14 7.08 -65.61 3.54
C LEU A 14 5.56 -65.44 3.60
N GLY A 15 4.98 -65.59 4.80
CA GLY A 15 3.56 -65.35 5.01
C GLY A 15 3.21 -63.89 4.70
N ALA A 16 2.32 -63.67 3.73
CA ALA A 16 1.83 -62.35 3.41
C ALA A 16 0.95 -61.81 4.55
N LEU A 17 1.55 -60.98 5.42
CA LEU A 17 0.82 -60.26 6.44
C LEU A 17 -0.08 -59.21 5.75
N VAL A 18 -1.39 -59.43 5.73
CA VAL A 18 -2.34 -58.44 5.22
C VAL A 18 -2.52 -57.34 6.27
N LEU A 19 -1.76 -56.26 6.12
CA LEU A 19 -1.89 -55.08 6.96
C LEU A 19 -3.13 -54.28 6.53
N VAL A 20 -4.26 -54.51 7.21
CA VAL A 20 -5.47 -53.70 7.02
C VAL A 20 -5.25 -52.34 7.67
N LEU A 21 -4.86 -51.35 6.87
CA LEU A 21 -4.72 -49.97 7.31
C LEU A 21 -6.12 -49.33 7.44
N VAL A 22 -6.67 -49.35 8.65
CA VAL A 22 -7.90 -48.61 8.96
C VAL A 22 -7.57 -47.12 9.01
N LEU A 23 -7.88 -46.40 7.94
CA LEU A 23 -7.76 -44.94 7.91
C LEU A 23 -8.87 -44.33 8.77
N ALA A 24 -8.54 -44.02 10.03
CA ALA A 24 -9.42 -43.26 10.91
C ALA A 24 -9.50 -41.82 10.41
N ALA A 25 -10.51 -41.51 9.59
CA ALA A 25 -10.81 -40.16 9.17
C ALA A 25 -11.40 -39.37 10.37
N THR A 26 -10.52 -38.84 11.22
CA THR A 26 -10.92 -37.89 12.25
C THR A 26 -11.40 -36.61 11.57
N THR A 27 -12.71 -36.41 11.49
CA THR A 27 -13.30 -35.12 11.15
C THR A 27 -12.95 -34.13 12.25
N LEU A 28 -11.85 -33.39 12.07
CA LEU A 28 -11.58 -32.19 12.84
C LEU A 28 -12.72 -31.21 12.58
N SER A 29 -13.63 -31.09 13.56
CA SER A 29 -14.55 -29.97 13.61
C SER A 29 -13.73 -28.72 13.84
N ILE A 30 -13.36 -28.04 12.75
CA ILE A 30 -12.89 -26.67 12.82
C ILE A 30 -14.11 -25.84 13.24
N SER A 31 -14.30 -25.69 14.55
CA SER A 31 -15.04 -24.55 15.06
C SER A 31 -14.42 -23.32 14.40
N PRO A 32 -15.21 -22.40 13.80
CA PRO A 32 -14.63 -21.14 13.34
C PRO A 32 -13.85 -20.54 14.51
N ALA A 33 -12.62 -20.10 14.24
CA ALA A 33 -11.80 -19.43 15.26
C ALA A 33 -12.70 -18.40 15.94
N GLY A 34 -12.78 -18.51 17.28
CA GLY A 34 -13.80 -17.80 18.06
C GLY A 34 -13.83 -16.33 17.64
N ALA A 35 -15.04 -15.81 17.41
CA ALA A 35 -15.25 -14.48 16.84
C ALA A 35 -14.26 -13.50 17.48
N VAL A 36 -13.30 -13.04 16.66
CA VAL A 36 -12.28 -12.08 17.08
C VAL A 36 -13.02 -10.92 17.70
N ASP A 37 -12.58 -10.44 18.86
CA ASP A 37 -13.28 -9.39 19.63
C ASP A 37 -13.84 -8.34 18.67
N ASP A 38 -15.16 -8.08 18.77
CA ASP A 38 -15.78 -6.99 18.03
C ASP A 38 -14.91 -5.75 18.27
N PHE A 39 -14.50 -5.10 17.18
CA PHE A 39 -13.70 -3.89 17.27
C PHE A 39 -14.56 -2.79 17.92
N ASP A 40 -14.55 -2.73 19.25
CA ASP A 40 -15.28 -1.76 20.07
C ASP A 40 -14.57 -0.40 19.98
N LEU A 41 -14.69 0.20 18.80
CA LEU A 41 -14.08 1.47 18.44
C LEU A 41 -14.83 2.61 19.14
N VAL A 42 -14.43 2.88 20.39
CA VAL A 42 -14.85 4.08 21.12
C VAL A 42 -14.13 5.31 20.52
N PRO A 43 -14.83 6.23 19.83
CA PRO A 43 -14.16 7.36 19.20
C PRO A 43 -13.69 8.36 20.27
N VAL A 44 -12.37 8.55 20.39
CA VAL A 44 -11.79 9.39 21.44
C VAL A 44 -11.96 10.89 21.14
N ARG A 45 -11.88 11.29 19.87
CA ARG A 45 -12.08 12.69 19.42
C ARG A 45 -12.45 12.74 17.94
N THR A 46 -13.37 13.64 17.58
CA THR A 46 -13.66 14.02 16.20
C THR A 46 -12.89 15.30 15.84
N VAL A 47 -12.31 15.35 14.64
CA VAL A 47 -11.66 16.55 14.10
C VAL A 47 -12.51 17.12 12.97
N GLY A 48 -12.90 18.40 13.09
CA GLY A 48 -13.85 19.04 12.17
C GLY A 48 -15.32 18.98 12.66
N PHE A 49 -16.24 19.50 11.84
CA PHE A 49 -17.67 19.62 12.16
C PHE A 49 -18.54 19.43 10.90
N SER A 50 -19.83 19.15 11.10
CA SER A 50 -20.79 18.94 10.01
C SER A 50 -21.25 20.25 9.37
N GLY A 51 -21.63 20.21 8.08
CA GLY A 51 -22.21 21.35 7.35
C GLY A 51 -21.22 22.21 6.56
N HIS A 52 -19.96 22.29 7.00
CA HIS A 52 -18.83 22.72 6.18
C HIS A 52 -17.58 22.07 6.76
N ALA A 53 -16.98 21.12 6.04
CA ALA A 53 -15.85 20.39 6.58
C ALA A 53 -14.62 21.32 6.63
N GLY A 54 -14.24 21.77 7.84
CA GLY A 54 -12.96 22.46 8.06
C GLY A 54 -11.73 21.57 7.78
N LEU A 55 -11.96 20.32 7.39
CA LEU A 55 -11.01 19.29 6.99
C LEU A 55 -11.70 18.30 6.04
N TYR A 56 -11.30 18.26 4.77
CA TYR A 56 -11.72 17.26 3.77
C TYR A 56 -10.66 16.16 3.68
N GLY A 57 -10.58 15.31 4.70
CA GLY A 57 -9.61 14.21 4.76
C GLY A 57 -9.86 13.14 3.70
N TRP A 58 -9.04 13.12 2.64
CA TRP A 58 -9.08 12.08 1.58
C TRP A 58 -7.96 11.04 1.69
N GLY A 59 -6.84 11.40 2.32
CA GLY A 59 -5.75 10.49 2.60
C GLY A 59 -5.10 10.81 3.94
N ALA A 60 -4.43 9.79 4.48
CA ALA A 60 -3.73 9.86 5.74
C ALA A 60 -2.46 9.00 5.67
N ALA A 61 -1.41 9.44 6.35
CA ALA A 61 -0.19 8.68 6.56
C ALA A 61 0.38 8.97 7.97
N THR A 62 1.05 7.98 8.56
CA THR A 62 1.67 8.10 9.89
C THR A 62 3.15 8.44 9.72
N MET A 63 3.58 9.54 10.33
CA MET A 63 4.99 9.95 10.43
C MET A 63 5.75 9.01 11.37
N ARG A 64 7.08 8.99 11.28
CA ARG A 64 7.95 8.14 12.12
C ARG A 64 7.86 8.45 13.62
N ASP A 65 7.47 9.67 13.99
CA ASP A 65 7.17 10.06 15.38
C ASP A 65 5.74 9.70 15.84
N GLY A 66 5.00 8.94 15.04
CA GLY A 66 3.65 8.48 15.32
C GLY A 66 2.55 9.50 15.01
N SER A 67 2.88 10.77 14.73
CA SER A 67 1.88 11.77 14.33
C SER A 67 1.26 11.46 12.97
N VAL A 68 0.04 11.93 12.71
CA VAL A 68 -0.69 11.61 11.47
C VAL A 68 -0.79 12.83 10.56
N LEU A 69 -0.33 12.69 9.32
CA LEU A 69 -0.63 13.62 8.24
C LEU A 69 -2.01 13.33 7.66
N ILE A 70 -2.78 14.37 7.33
CA ILE A 70 -4.07 14.30 6.64
C ILE A 70 -4.03 15.22 5.41
N GLY A 71 -4.33 14.67 4.23
CA GLY A 71 -4.56 15.44 3.01
C GLY A 71 -5.94 16.10 3.04
N ASP A 72 -5.96 17.43 3.08
CA ASP A 72 -7.17 18.25 3.18
C ASP A 72 -7.56 18.79 1.80
N TYR A 73 -8.09 17.88 0.98
CA TYR A 73 -8.25 17.99 -0.48
C TYR A 73 -8.78 19.35 -0.95
N TRP A 74 -10.00 19.73 -0.54
CA TRP A 74 -10.64 20.98 -1.01
C TRP A 74 -10.05 22.25 -0.39
N ASN A 75 -9.30 22.13 0.71
CA ASN A 75 -8.61 23.26 1.35
C ASN A 75 -7.13 23.37 0.93
N LYS A 76 -6.67 22.54 -0.03
CA LYS A 76 -5.35 22.65 -0.70
C LYS A 76 -4.16 22.72 0.26
N ARG A 77 -4.17 21.84 1.26
CA ARG A 77 -3.12 21.74 2.29
C ARG A 77 -3.00 20.32 2.82
N VAL A 78 -1.90 20.04 3.49
CA VAL A 78 -1.76 18.89 4.38
C VAL A 78 -1.77 19.41 5.82
N LEU A 79 -2.37 18.65 6.74
CA LEU A 79 -2.39 18.95 8.17
C LEU A 79 -1.67 17.83 8.94
N ARG A 80 -1.05 18.16 10.07
CA ARG A 80 -0.36 17.19 10.94
C ARG A 80 -1.00 17.18 12.32
N TYR A 81 -1.37 15.99 12.82
CA TYR A 81 -2.07 15.83 14.08
C TYR A 81 -1.29 14.95 15.06
N SER A 82 -1.28 15.34 16.33
CA SER A 82 -0.69 14.57 17.42
C SER A 82 -1.50 13.30 17.70
N THR A 83 -0.79 12.21 17.95
CA THR A 83 -1.33 10.93 18.44
C THR A 83 -0.98 10.67 19.91
N ALA A 84 -0.23 11.58 20.55
CA ALA A 84 0.19 11.43 21.94
C ALA A 84 -0.99 11.55 22.91
N GLU A 85 -0.99 10.73 23.96
CA GLU A 85 -1.97 10.80 25.05
C GLU A 85 -2.02 12.21 25.66
N GLY A 86 -3.21 12.69 25.99
CA GLY A 86 -3.44 14.05 26.50
C GLY A 86 -3.48 15.16 25.44
N SER A 87 -2.96 14.92 24.22
CA SER A 87 -3.02 15.87 23.09
C SER A 87 -3.53 15.22 21.79
N LEU A 88 -4.27 14.11 21.90
CA LEU A 88 -4.75 13.32 20.77
C LEU A 88 -5.64 14.17 19.84
N GLY A 89 -5.24 14.28 18.58
CA GLY A 89 -5.94 15.07 17.55
C GLY A 89 -5.68 16.58 17.62
N ASP A 90 -4.76 17.06 18.45
CA ASP A 90 -4.32 18.46 18.39
C ASP A 90 -3.44 18.70 17.16
N LEU A 91 -3.60 19.87 16.53
CA LEU A 91 -2.88 20.24 15.32
C LEU A 91 -1.44 20.62 15.67
N ILE A 92 -0.47 19.91 15.07
CA ILE A 92 0.95 20.22 15.16
C ILE A 92 1.27 21.27 14.09
N GLY A 93 1.75 22.45 14.51
CA GLY A 93 2.08 23.56 13.62
C GLY A 93 3.47 24.16 13.89
N PRO A 94 4.07 24.87 12.92
CA PRO A 94 3.58 25.06 11.54
C PRO A 94 3.66 23.75 10.73
N VAL A 95 2.70 23.54 9.83
CA VAL A 95 2.76 22.40 8.89
C VAL A 95 3.51 22.89 7.63
N PRO A 96 4.67 22.32 7.29
CA PRO A 96 5.50 22.79 6.18
C PRO A 96 4.97 22.36 4.79
N PHE A 97 4.17 21.28 4.74
CA PHE A 97 3.65 20.63 3.53
C PHE A 97 2.47 21.40 2.85
N ILE A 98 2.71 22.69 2.59
CA ILE A 98 1.85 23.68 1.91
C ILE A 98 0.72 24.26 2.76
N GLN A 99 0.68 25.59 2.78
CA GLN A 99 -0.37 26.40 3.42
C GLN A 99 -1.03 27.30 2.37
N ASN A 100 -1.98 26.75 1.62
CA ASN A 100 -2.98 27.50 0.84
C ASN A 100 -2.38 28.58 -0.11
N ASN A 101 -1.58 28.13 -1.09
CA ASN A 101 -0.94 29.04 -2.05
C ASN A 101 -1.95 29.57 -3.10
N VAL A 102 -2.02 30.90 -3.22
CA VAL A 102 -2.87 31.62 -4.20
C VAL A 102 -2.21 31.69 -5.59
N PHE A 103 -0.94 31.27 -5.71
CA PHE A 103 -0.14 31.36 -6.93
C PHE A 103 0.31 29.98 -7.40
N ALA A 104 0.55 29.84 -8.71
CA ALA A 104 1.14 28.65 -9.30
C ALA A 104 2.67 28.68 -9.12
N ASP A 105 3.14 27.78 -8.27
CA ASP A 105 4.54 27.45 -7.98
C ASP A 105 4.58 25.91 -7.84
N PRO A 106 5.70 25.20 -8.11
CA PRO A 106 5.82 23.75 -7.83
C PRO A 106 5.32 23.31 -6.44
N THR A 107 5.33 24.20 -5.43
CA THR A 107 4.80 23.93 -4.09
C THR A 107 3.30 24.30 -3.92
N SER A 108 2.55 24.46 -5.01
CA SER A 108 1.14 24.90 -4.98
C SER A 108 0.19 23.73 -5.19
N HIS A 109 -0.10 23.00 -4.10
CA HIS A 109 -0.99 21.85 -4.18
C HIS A 109 -2.40 22.22 -4.65
N GLN A 110 -2.94 21.47 -5.60
CA GLN A 110 -4.28 21.63 -6.15
C GLN A 110 -5.27 20.62 -5.57
N SER A 111 -4.86 19.37 -5.41
CA SER A 111 -5.71 18.30 -4.86
C SER A 111 -4.88 17.27 -4.05
N PRO A 112 -4.49 17.60 -2.80
CA PRO A 112 -3.73 16.69 -1.93
C PRO A 112 -4.60 15.49 -1.52
N TYR A 113 -4.43 14.37 -2.20
CA TYR A 113 -5.31 13.20 -2.09
C TYR A 113 -4.65 12.10 -1.23
N GLY A 114 -3.79 11.28 -1.84
CA GLY A 114 -3.14 10.14 -1.17
C GLY A 114 -1.80 10.53 -0.57
N LEU A 115 -1.52 10.09 0.65
CA LEU A 115 -0.24 10.30 1.34
C LEU A 115 0.45 8.96 1.62
N ALA A 116 1.77 8.97 1.58
CA ALA A 116 2.64 7.95 2.18
C ALA A 116 3.83 8.62 2.88
N VAL A 117 4.40 7.90 3.85
CA VAL A 117 5.68 8.25 4.49
C VAL A 117 6.63 7.08 4.22
N ASP A 118 7.83 7.39 3.77
CA ASP A 118 8.92 6.44 3.63
C ASP A 118 9.41 6.04 5.03
N PRO A 119 9.41 4.74 5.39
CA PRO A 119 9.75 4.30 6.73
C PRO A 119 11.23 4.50 7.07
N ASP A 120 12.12 4.50 6.07
CA ASP A 120 13.57 4.46 6.26
C ASP A 120 14.15 5.87 6.42
N ASN A 121 13.75 6.81 5.56
CA ASN A 121 14.22 8.20 5.60
C ASN A 121 13.21 9.21 6.19
N GLY A 122 11.91 8.90 6.21
CA GLY A 122 10.85 9.76 6.72
C GLY A 122 10.26 10.74 5.69
N ASP A 123 10.68 10.66 4.42
CA ASP A 123 10.17 11.50 3.34
C ASP A 123 8.67 11.28 3.13
N VAL A 124 7.97 12.38 2.82
CA VAL A 124 6.53 12.40 2.59
C VAL A 124 6.25 12.44 1.10
N TYR A 125 5.48 11.47 0.63
CA TYR A 125 5.02 11.40 -0.75
C TYR A 125 3.53 11.74 -0.79
N LEU A 126 3.16 12.69 -1.64
CA LEU A 126 1.80 13.17 -1.80
C LEU A 126 1.36 13.03 -3.25
N ALA A 127 0.25 12.33 -3.48
CA ALA A 127 -0.46 12.40 -4.74
C ALA A 127 -1.22 13.74 -4.83
N ASP A 128 -0.70 14.67 -5.64
CA ASP A 128 -1.46 15.82 -6.11
C ASP A 128 -2.17 15.45 -7.41
N THR A 129 -3.41 15.04 -7.24
CA THR A 129 -4.17 14.37 -8.29
C THR A 129 -4.51 15.28 -9.47
N ASP A 130 -4.75 16.58 -9.23
CA ASP A 130 -5.12 17.53 -10.29
C ASP A 130 -3.89 18.07 -11.02
N ARG A 131 -2.74 18.21 -10.33
CA ARG A 131 -1.42 18.42 -10.98
C ARG A 131 -1.00 17.20 -11.80
N ARG A 132 -1.51 16.01 -11.46
CA ARG A 132 -1.10 14.68 -11.99
C ARG A 132 0.34 14.35 -11.63
N GLN A 133 0.70 14.64 -10.39
CA GLN A 133 2.05 14.43 -9.89
C GLN A 133 2.03 13.68 -8.56
N ILE A 134 3.15 13.02 -8.25
CA ILE A 134 3.48 12.66 -6.87
C ILE A 134 4.58 13.61 -6.41
N ASP A 135 4.28 14.45 -5.44
CA ASP A 135 5.22 15.42 -4.88
C ASP A 135 5.95 14.77 -3.69
N ARG A 136 7.29 14.86 -3.70
CA ARG A 136 8.18 14.36 -2.63
C ARG A 136 8.64 15.52 -1.77
N TYR A 137 8.55 15.33 -0.46
CA TYR A 137 9.02 16.25 0.57
C TYR A 137 9.94 15.51 1.54
N SER A 138 10.92 16.20 2.12
CA SER A 138 11.67 15.65 3.24
C SER A 138 10.77 15.44 4.46
N GLU A 139 11.22 14.65 5.44
CA GLU A 139 10.53 14.54 6.75
C GLU A 139 10.28 15.91 7.41
N THR A 140 11.18 16.88 7.19
CA THR A 140 11.06 18.27 7.66
C THR A 140 10.17 19.16 6.79
N GLY A 141 9.62 18.62 5.70
CA GLY A 141 8.73 19.31 4.76
C GLY A 141 9.40 20.27 3.78
N THR A 142 10.68 20.10 3.50
CA THR A 142 11.33 20.75 2.37
C THR A 142 10.89 20.02 1.10
N TYR A 143 10.34 20.74 0.12
CA TYR A 143 10.02 20.16 -1.19
C TYR A 143 11.29 19.68 -1.90
N ILE A 144 11.27 18.43 -2.37
CA ILE A 144 12.40 17.75 -3.03
C ILE A 144 12.19 17.74 -4.55
N GLY A 145 10.97 17.47 -5.02
CA GLY A 145 10.62 17.41 -6.44
C GLY A 145 9.34 16.63 -6.68
N SER A 146 9.00 16.36 -7.94
CA SER A 146 7.77 15.64 -8.31
C SER A 146 7.99 14.59 -9.40
N TYR A 147 7.36 13.43 -9.24
CA TYR A 147 7.17 12.44 -10.30
C TYR A 147 5.92 12.82 -11.12
N GLY A 148 5.94 12.62 -12.45
CA GLY A 148 4.86 13.07 -13.33
C GLY A 148 5.07 14.49 -13.87
N THR A 149 4.41 14.82 -14.99
CA THR A 149 4.49 16.15 -15.60
C THR A 149 3.21 16.96 -15.37
N ASP A 150 3.34 18.15 -14.78
CA ASP A 150 2.21 19.04 -14.46
C ASP A 150 1.27 19.26 -15.66
N GLY A 151 -0.02 18.98 -15.45
CA GLY A 151 -1.08 19.15 -16.45
C GLY A 151 -1.09 18.13 -17.60
N VAL A 152 -0.12 17.20 -17.68
CA VAL A 152 -0.03 16.20 -18.75
C VAL A 152 -0.86 14.96 -18.40
N SER A 153 -2.02 14.83 -19.05
CA SER A 153 -2.97 13.74 -18.82
C SER A 153 -2.77 12.58 -19.81
N ASN A 154 -1.84 11.67 -19.53
CA ASN A 154 -1.73 10.39 -20.27
C ASN A 154 -0.97 9.32 -19.46
N SER A 155 -1.10 8.07 -19.88
CA SER A 155 -0.47 6.89 -19.28
C SER A 155 0.87 6.47 -19.92
N SER A 156 1.56 7.37 -20.62
CA SER A 156 2.93 7.12 -21.09
C SER A 156 3.91 7.10 -19.91
N PRO A 157 5.04 6.37 -20.00
CA PRO A 157 6.05 6.36 -18.93
C PRO A 157 6.43 7.77 -18.46
N GLY A 158 6.52 7.96 -17.15
CA GLY A 158 6.78 9.27 -16.55
C GLY A 158 5.55 10.19 -16.43
N ASN A 159 4.34 9.72 -16.75
CA ASN A 159 3.09 10.49 -16.63
C ASN A 159 1.96 9.68 -15.97
N PHE A 160 0.96 10.40 -15.45
CA PHE A 160 -0.22 9.84 -14.78
C PHE A 160 -1.50 10.44 -15.37
N GLU A 161 -2.61 9.69 -15.32
CA GLU A 161 -3.93 10.23 -15.67
C GLU A 161 -4.69 10.74 -14.43
N TYR A 162 -4.65 10.00 -13.32
CA TYR A 162 -5.23 10.37 -12.03
C TYR A 162 -4.52 9.64 -10.87
N PRO A 163 -3.36 10.11 -10.41
CA PRO A 163 -2.67 9.50 -9.28
C PRO A 163 -3.48 9.77 -8.00
N SER A 164 -4.02 8.72 -7.36
CA SER A 164 -4.91 8.85 -6.20
C SER A 164 -4.32 8.35 -4.89
N ARG A 165 -3.43 7.35 -4.95
CA ARG A 165 -2.80 6.74 -3.79
C ARG A 165 -1.35 6.43 -4.10
N VAL A 166 -0.49 6.66 -3.11
CA VAL A 166 0.91 6.28 -3.11
C VAL A 166 1.16 5.34 -1.93
N ALA A 167 2.10 4.41 -2.10
CA ALA A 167 2.66 3.57 -1.05
C ALA A 167 4.17 3.39 -1.30
N ILE A 168 4.97 3.38 -0.23
CA ILE A 168 6.43 3.17 -0.29
C ILE A 168 6.76 1.81 0.34
N HIS A 169 7.61 1.02 -0.33
CA HIS A 169 8.14 -0.24 0.18
C HIS A 169 9.41 -0.65 -0.58
N ASP A 170 10.46 -1.10 0.11
CA ASP A 170 11.70 -1.64 -0.50
C ASP A 170 12.30 -0.67 -1.53
N HIS A 171 12.52 0.58 -1.12
CA HIS A 171 13.02 1.71 -1.93
C HIS A 171 12.22 1.98 -3.23
N ARG A 172 10.96 1.53 -3.31
CA ARG A 172 10.07 1.77 -4.46
C ARG A 172 8.81 2.52 -4.08
N MET A 173 8.38 3.38 -4.99
CA MET A 173 7.09 4.06 -4.92
C MET A 173 6.07 3.38 -5.83
N TYR A 174 4.95 2.97 -5.25
CA TYR A 174 3.81 2.37 -5.94
C TYR A 174 2.67 3.38 -6.00
N VAL A 175 2.17 3.69 -7.20
CA VAL A 175 1.15 4.70 -7.45
C VAL A 175 -0.09 4.06 -8.07
N ALA A 176 -1.26 4.26 -7.46
CA ALA A 176 -2.54 3.91 -8.05
C ALA A 176 -3.02 5.03 -8.97
N ASP A 177 -2.80 4.84 -10.28
CA ASP A 177 -3.32 5.71 -11.33
C ASP A 177 -4.75 5.25 -11.69
N SER A 178 -5.74 5.91 -11.08
CA SER A 178 -7.13 5.45 -11.09
C SER A 178 -7.77 5.52 -12.47
N TRP A 179 -7.45 6.54 -13.26
CA TRP A 179 -8.07 6.74 -14.58
C TRP A 179 -7.35 5.91 -15.65
N ALA A 180 -6.03 5.73 -15.55
CA ALA A 180 -5.31 4.73 -16.35
C ALA A 180 -5.66 3.27 -15.97
N ASN A 181 -6.34 3.04 -14.84
CA ASN A 181 -6.66 1.72 -14.30
C ASN A 181 -5.40 0.85 -14.12
N SER A 182 -4.32 1.45 -13.62
CA SER A 182 -3.00 0.82 -13.50
C SER A 182 -2.31 1.16 -12.18
N ILE A 183 -1.42 0.27 -11.73
CA ILE A 183 -0.41 0.56 -10.73
C ILE A 183 0.91 0.84 -11.44
N VAL A 184 1.53 1.95 -11.08
CA VAL A 184 2.80 2.43 -11.64
C VAL A 184 3.87 2.33 -10.57
N VAL A 185 5.07 1.89 -10.91
CA VAL A 185 6.15 1.68 -9.94
C VAL A 185 7.40 2.44 -10.37
N TYR A 186 7.96 3.22 -9.47
CA TYR A 186 9.20 3.96 -9.62
C TYR A 186 10.24 3.46 -8.61
N ASP A 187 11.51 3.56 -8.99
CA ASP A 187 12.61 3.54 -8.04
C ASP A 187 12.60 4.89 -7.29
N VAL A 188 12.83 4.88 -5.98
CA VAL A 188 12.99 6.11 -5.18
C VAL A 188 14.24 6.07 -4.31
N GLY A 189 15.24 5.28 -4.76
CA GLY A 189 16.46 4.94 -4.03
C GLY A 189 17.28 6.11 -3.50
N GLU A 190 18.27 5.76 -2.68
CA GLU A 190 18.99 6.68 -1.79
C GLU A 190 19.94 7.69 -2.48
N ASP A 191 19.98 7.78 -3.81
CA ASP A 191 20.94 8.64 -4.51
C ASP A 191 20.65 10.13 -4.27
N PRO A 192 21.50 10.86 -3.52
CA PRO A 192 21.30 12.28 -3.25
C PRO A 192 21.61 13.17 -4.48
N GLY A 193 22.11 12.60 -5.58
CA GLY A 193 22.45 13.29 -6.82
C GLY A 193 21.28 13.42 -7.81
N ASP A 194 20.30 12.52 -7.77
CA ASP A 194 19.04 12.63 -8.53
C ASP A 194 17.84 12.49 -7.59
N PRO A 195 17.29 13.61 -7.06
CA PRO A 195 16.26 13.58 -6.03
C PRO A 195 14.93 12.93 -6.48
N ILE A 196 14.72 12.76 -7.79
CA ILE A 196 13.51 12.21 -8.40
C ILE A 196 13.90 11.31 -9.56
N ALA A 197 13.92 9.99 -9.35
CA ALA A 197 14.12 9.06 -10.44
C ALA A 197 12.97 9.17 -11.46
N THR A 198 13.24 9.76 -12.62
CA THR A 198 12.24 9.93 -13.70
C THR A 198 11.91 8.63 -14.44
N VAL A 199 12.60 7.53 -14.11
CA VAL A 199 12.45 6.22 -14.75
C VAL A 199 11.34 5.41 -14.05
N GLU A 200 10.19 5.30 -14.74
CA GLU A 200 9.17 4.29 -14.43
C GLU A 200 9.79 2.89 -14.59
N LEU A 201 9.84 2.11 -13.50
CA LEU A 201 10.40 0.75 -13.52
C LEU A 201 9.48 -0.20 -14.26
N PHE A 202 8.20 -0.19 -13.91
CA PHE A 202 7.16 -0.98 -14.55
C PHE A 202 5.76 -0.46 -14.20
N ARG A 203 4.80 -0.81 -15.05
CA ARG A 203 3.38 -0.55 -14.88
C ARG A 203 2.59 -1.81 -15.17
N TYR A 204 1.55 -2.07 -14.39
CA TYR A 204 0.65 -3.19 -14.57
C TYR A 204 -0.78 -2.80 -14.24
N GLY A 205 -1.74 -3.51 -14.83
CA GLY A 205 -3.15 -3.13 -14.79
C GLY A 205 -3.70 -2.72 -16.14
N THR A 206 -4.94 -3.13 -16.40
CA THR A 206 -5.79 -2.63 -17.48
C THR A 206 -7.23 -2.59 -16.97
N THR A 207 -8.11 -1.83 -17.63
CA THR A 207 -9.52 -1.76 -17.26
C THR A 207 -10.22 -3.12 -17.39
N GLY A 208 -10.80 -3.63 -16.30
CA GLY A 208 -11.55 -4.88 -16.34
C GLY A 208 -11.80 -5.54 -14.99
N SER A 209 -12.02 -6.85 -14.98
CA SER A 209 -12.28 -7.63 -13.75
C SER A 209 -11.67 -9.04 -13.78
N GLY A 210 -10.80 -9.32 -14.76
CA GLY A 210 -9.93 -10.51 -14.75
C GLY A 210 -8.68 -10.32 -13.90
N PRO A 211 -7.84 -11.37 -13.76
CA PRO A 211 -6.55 -11.27 -13.07
C PRO A 211 -5.68 -10.15 -13.68
N GLY A 212 -5.08 -9.31 -12.83
CA GLY A 212 -4.27 -8.17 -13.26
C GLY A 212 -5.06 -7.03 -13.93
N GLN A 213 -6.39 -7.01 -13.81
CA GLN A 213 -7.23 -5.91 -14.26
C GLN A 213 -7.85 -5.15 -13.07
N PHE A 214 -8.04 -3.85 -13.24
CA PHE A 214 -8.58 -2.97 -12.21
C PHE A 214 -9.80 -2.18 -12.72
N ARG A 215 -10.56 -1.61 -11.78
CA ARG A 215 -11.56 -0.56 -12.03
C ARG A 215 -11.32 0.55 -11.01
N GLN A 216 -10.64 1.61 -11.44
CA GLN A 216 -10.24 2.73 -10.59
C GLN A 216 -9.58 2.29 -9.27
N PRO A 217 -8.35 1.75 -9.30
CA PRO A 217 -7.61 1.48 -8.06
C PRO A 217 -7.44 2.79 -7.27
N ARG A 218 -7.77 2.78 -5.98
CA ARG A 218 -7.72 3.94 -5.06
C ARG A 218 -7.06 3.65 -3.71
N GLY A 219 -6.60 2.42 -3.50
CA GLY A 219 -6.00 1.96 -2.26
C GLY A 219 -4.79 1.08 -2.58
N LEU A 220 -3.71 1.29 -1.83
CA LEU A 220 -2.47 0.53 -1.85
C LEU A 220 -1.99 0.47 -0.39
N ALA A 221 -1.63 -0.72 0.06
CA ALA A 221 -1.05 -0.95 1.38
C ALA A 221 -0.24 -2.24 1.33
N PHE A 222 0.94 -2.25 1.94
CA PHE A 222 1.73 -3.46 2.11
C PHE A 222 1.40 -4.12 3.45
N ASP A 223 1.35 -5.46 3.47
CA ASP A 223 1.36 -6.20 4.72
C ASP A 223 2.77 -6.35 5.29
N ALA A 224 2.88 -6.90 6.51
CA ALA A 224 4.15 -7.10 7.21
C ALA A 224 5.09 -8.12 6.51
N ALA A 225 4.64 -8.81 5.46
CA ALA A 225 5.45 -9.70 4.63
C ALA A 225 5.85 -9.06 3.28
N GLY A 226 5.56 -7.77 3.07
CA GLY A 226 5.89 -7.05 1.84
C GLY A 226 4.96 -7.37 0.67
N ARG A 227 3.75 -7.86 0.93
CA ARG A 227 2.74 -8.12 -0.12
C ARG A 227 1.79 -6.94 -0.25
N LEU A 228 1.56 -6.51 -1.50
CA LEU A 228 0.61 -5.46 -1.90
C LEU A 228 -0.79 -6.03 -2.18
#